data_AF-A0A662B152-F1
#
_entry.id   AF-A0A662B152-F1
#
_cell.length_a   1.000
_cell.length_b   1.000
_cell.length_c   1.000
_cell.angle_alpha   90.00
_cell.angle_beta   90.00
_cell.angle_gamma   90.00
#
_symmetry.space_group_name_H-M   'P 1'
#
loop_
_entity.id
_entity.type
_entity.pdbx_description
1 polymer ?
#
loop_
_entity_poly.entity_id
_entity_poly.type
_entity_poly.pdbx_seq_one_letter_code
_entity_poly.pdbx_strand_id
1 'polypeptide(L)'
;MGVAIALFLEVQTYSRVLSFSNIEGNLISEDCGIMSRGISEISFEEYNNKLYKMHLFVFIGNDQLHFEQSSSFAIHKTAVSLVEKSDSGELLERFEKLNCKKSYFYGEKNKDMPVLNKLDFVQKYMINNSGHGMTTENPKEFYKKLVEFIACS
;
A
#
# COMPACT_ATOMS: atom_id res chain seq x y z
N MET A 1 2.10 -1.13 2.62
CA MET A 1 2.11 -1.17 4.11
C MET A 1 1.58 0.10 4.78
N GLY A 2 2.12 1.29 4.49
CA GLY A 2 1.77 2.51 5.23
C GLY A 2 0.28 2.82 5.31
N VAL A 3 -0.46 2.60 4.23
CA VAL A 3 -1.93 2.73 4.19
C VAL A 3 -2.62 1.77 5.16
N ALA A 4 -2.24 0.50 5.18
CA ALA A 4 -2.82 -0.47 6.09
C ALA A 4 -2.61 -0.04 7.55
N ILE A 5 -1.38 0.36 7.91
CA ILE A 5 -1.07 0.88 9.25
C ILE A 5 -1.97 2.09 9.57
N ALA A 6 -2.07 3.04 8.63
CA ALA A 6 -2.89 4.22 8.81
C ALA A 6 -4.37 3.88 9.04
N LEU A 7 -4.91 2.85 8.36
CA LEU A 7 -6.28 2.33 8.51
C LEU A 7 -6.54 1.66 9.88
N PHE A 8 -5.49 1.24 10.57
CA PHE A 8 -5.55 0.65 11.91
C PHE A 8 -5.25 1.63 13.05
N LEU A 9 -5.04 2.92 12.76
CA LEU A 9 -4.90 3.93 13.82
C LEU A 9 -6.18 4.05 14.66
N GLU A 10 -6.04 4.45 15.91
CA GLU A 10 -7.17 4.57 16.84
C GLU A 10 -8.14 5.69 16.46
N VAL A 11 -9.41 5.56 16.87
CA VAL A 11 -10.50 6.52 16.61
C VAL A 11 -10.15 7.95 17.02
N GLN A 12 -9.43 8.12 18.13
CA GLN A 12 -9.00 9.45 18.62
C GLN A 12 -7.99 10.13 17.68
N THR A 13 -7.27 9.35 16.87
CA THR A 13 -6.38 9.88 15.84
C THR A 13 -7.19 10.36 14.64
N TYR A 14 -8.21 9.60 14.23
CA TYR A 14 -9.05 9.95 13.09
C TYR A 14 -9.89 11.20 13.24
N SER A 15 -10.34 11.54 14.46
CA SER A 15 -11.13 12.76 14.68
C SER A 15 -10.39 14.06 14.30
N ARG A 16 -9.06 13.99 14.13
CA ARG A 16 -8.21 15.11 13.70
C ARG A 16 -7.77 15.01 12.24
N VAL A 17 -8.12 13.94 11.54
CA VAL A 17 -7.71 13.73 10.14
C VAL A 17 -8.67 14.46 9.21
N LEU A 18 -8.19 15.52 8.57
CA LEU A 18 -8.97 16.29 7.59
C LEU A 18 -9.15 15.52 6.27
N SER A 19 -8.12 14.79 5.86
CA SER A 19 -8.13 14.02 4.62
C SER A 19 -7.20 12.80 4.66
N PHE A 20 -7.57 11.75 3.92
CA PHE A 20 -6.79 10.53 3.76
C PHE A 20 -6.56 10.25 2.27
N SER A 21 -5.30 10.09 1.86
CA SER A 21 -4.94 9.70 0.48
C SER A 21 -4.33 8.31 0.50
N ASN A 22 -5.03 7.33 -0.08
CA ASN A 22 -4.46 6.01 -0.32
C ASN A 22 -3.59 6.08 -1.59
N ILE A 23 -2.33 5.68 -1.51
CA ILE A 23 -1.38 5.67 -2.64
C ILE A 23 -1.04 4.20 -2.91
N GLU A 24 -1.81 3.55 -3.78
CA GLU A 24 -1.74 2.11 -4.10
C GLU A 24 -1.50 1.17 -2.89
N GLY A 25 -2.06 1.52 -1.74
CA GLY A 25 -2.04 0.67 -0.57
C GLY A 25 -3.14 -0.38 -0.63
N ASN A 26 -2.83 -1.58 -0.15
CA ASN A 26 -3.75 -2.71 -0.12
C ASN A 26 -5.08 -2.37 0.55
N LEU A 27 -6.16 -2.76 -0.11
CA LEU A 27 -7.53 -2.74 0.38
C LEU A 27 -8.23 -4.09 0.19
N ILE A 28 -7.85 -4.84 -0.84
CA ILE A 28 -8.43 -6.14 -1.18
C ILE A 28 -7.37 -7.23 -1.33
N SER A 29 -7.82 -8.48 -1.34
CA SER A 29 -6.98 -9.68 -1.52
C SER A 29 -6.06 -9.59 -2.75
N GLU A 30 -6.59 -9.10 -3.87
CA GLU A 30 -5.88 -9.00 -5.15
C GLU A 30 -4.72 -7.99 -5.13
N ASP A 31 -4.69 -7.08 -4.15
CA ASP A 31 -3.57 -6.13 -3.98
C ASP A 31 -2.34 -6.81 -3.35
N CYS A 32 -2.49 -7.99 -2.74
CA CYS A 32 -1.36 -8.75 -2.23
C CYS A 32 -0.64 -9.45 -3.38
N GLY A 33 0.42 -8.79 -3.86
CA GLY A 33 1.28 -9.33 -4.90
C GLY A 33 1.92 -10.67 -4.53
N ILE A 34 2.51 -11.31 -5.54
CA ILE A 34 3.13 -12.65 -5.46
C ILE A 34 4.12 -12.74 -4.29
N MET A 35 4.89 -11.67 -4.04
CA MET A 35 5.87 -11.65 -2.96
C MET A 35 5.23 -11.73 -1.57
N SER A 36 4.28 -10.84 -1.24
CA SER A 36 3.64 -10.86 0.09
C SER A 36 2.86 -12.16 0.31
N ARG A 37 2.18 -12.65 -0.73
CA ARG A 37 1.40 -13.90 -0.65
C ARG A 37 2.32 -15.11 -0.47
N GLY A 38 3.37 -15.24 -1.29
CA GLY A 38 4.34 -16.33 -1.17
C GLY A 38 5.12 -16.31 0.15
N ILE A 39 5.41 -15.14 0.73
CA ILE A 39 6.01 -15.04 2.07
C ILE A 39 5.02 -15.48 3.15
N SER A 40 3.74 -15.13 3.01
CA SER A 40 2.70 -15.44 4.01
C SER A 40 2.34 -16.92 4.10
N GLU A 41 2.51 -17.67 3.00
CA GLU A 41 2.15 -19.09 2.90
C GLU A 41 3.19 -20.04 3.53
N ILE A 42 4.37 -19.53 3.88
CA ILE A 42 5.46 -20.32 4.47
C ILE A 42 5.74 -19.92 5.92
N SER A 43 6.37 -20.83 6.67
CA SER A 43 6.79 -20.53 8.04
C SER A 43 7.92 -19.49 8.06
N PHE A 44 8.06 -18.80 9.20
CA PHE A 44 9.19 -17.87 9.39
C PHE A 44 10.54 -18.58 9.25
N GLU A 45 10.67 -19.81 9.77
CA GLU A 45 11.90 -20.59 9.66
C GLU A 45 12.25 -20.88 8.20
N GLU A 46 11.26 -21.29 7.41
CA GLU A 46 11.45 -21.52 5.99
C GLU A 46 11.80 -20.24 5.23
N TYR A 47 11.12 -19.13 5.52
CA TYR A 47 11.43 -17.83 4.93
C TYR A 47 12.85 -17.40 5.25
N ASN A 48 13.25 -17.45 6.51
CA ASN A 48 14.55 -17.02 7.00
C ASN A 48 15.70 -17.84 6.39
N ASN A 49 15.51 -19.17 6.28
CA ASN A 49 16.56 -20.08 5.85
C ASN A 49 16.69 -20.19 4.32
N LYS A 50 15.60 -19.98 3.57
CA LYS A 50 15.59 -20.16 2.11
C LYS A 50 15.39 -18.85 1.34
N LEU A 51 14.24 -18.20 1.52
CA LEU A 51 13.81 -17.12 0.62
C LEU A 51 14.40 -15.76 0.96
N TYR A 52 14.67 -15.48 2.24
CA TYR A 52 15.16 -14.18 2.67
C TYR A 52 16.49 -13.81 2.01
N LYS A 53 17.45 -14.75 1.95
CA LYS A 53 18.75 -14.51 1.30
C LYS A 53 18.61 -14.26 -0.20
N MET A 54 17.70 -14.98 -0.86
CA MET A 54 17.40 -14.78 -2.27
C MET A 54 16.78 -13.39 -2.51
N HIS A 55 15.77 -13.01 -1.74
CA HIS A 55 15.18 -11.68 -1.82
C HIS A 55 16.19 -10.57 -1.53
N LEU A 56 17.01 -10.75 -0.49
CA LEU A 56 18.08 -9.81 -0.18
C LEU A 56 19.03 -9.64 -1.36
N PHE A 57 19.46 -10.73 -1.99
CA PHE A 57 20.33 -10.67 -3.17
C PHE A 57 19.65 -9.98 -4.37
N VAL A 58 18.37 -10.22 -4.60
CA VAL A 58 17.61 -9.61 -5.72
C VAL A 58 17.37 -8.12 -5.49
N PHE A 59 17.12 -7.70 -4.25
CA PHE A 59 16.73 -6.33 -3.91
C PHE A 59 17.86 -5.49 -3.33
N ILE A 60 19.07 -6.04 -3.17
CA ILE A 60 20.21 -5.28 -2.67
C ILE A 60 20.51 -4.10 -3.60
N GLY A 61 20.65 -2.91 -3.03
CA GLY A 61 20.87 -1.68 -3.80
C GLY A 61 19.64 -1.16 -4.53
N ASN A 62 18.43 -1.68 -4.24
CA ASN A 62 17.20 -1.04 -4.68
C ASN A 62 16.90 0.18 -3.78
N ASP A 63 17.10 1.37 -4.34
CA ASP A 63 16.95 2.67 -3.65
C ASP A 63 15.52 2.99 -3.17
N GLN A 64 14.51 2.19 -3.55
CA GLN A 64 13.14 2.38 -3.07
C GLN A 64 12.78 1.43 -1.93
N LEU A 65 13.33 0.21 -1.94
CA LEU A 65 12.92 -0.85 -1.02
C LEU A 65 13.79 -0.94 0.22
N HIS A 66 15.08 -0.59 0.13
CA HIS A 66 16.04 -0.67 1.25
C HIS A 66 15.94 -1.99 2.03
N PHE A 67 15.84 -3.09 1.30
CA PHE A 67 15.51 -4.40 1.85
C PHE A 67 16.55 -4.86 2.90
N GLU A 68 17.80 -4.46 2.71
CA GLU A 68 18.93 -4.71 3.62
C GLU A 68 18.78 -4.06 5.01
N GLN A 69 17.89 -3.08 5.16
CA GLN A 69 17.65 -2.38 6.42
C GLN A 69 16.54 -3.03 7.25
N SER A 70 15.89 -4.08 6.73
CA SER A 70 14.78 -4.78 7.39
C SER A 70 15.20 -6.18 7.83
N SER A 71 14.73 -6.63 9.00
CA SER A 71 14.97 -8.01 9.43
C SER A 71 14.05 -8.98 8.70
N SER A 72 14.52 -10.21 8.46
CA SER A 72 13.69 -11.28 7.89
C SER A 72 12.39 -11.48 8.69
N PHE A 73 12.46 -11.37 10.01
CA PHE A 73 11.30 -11.48 10.89
C PHE A 73 10.27 -10.38 10.63
N ALA A 74 10.70 -9.12 10.52
CA ALA A 74 9.79 -8.00 10.28
C ALA A 74 9.08 -8.15 8.92
N ILE A 75 9.81 -8.53 7.88
CA ILE A 75 9.24 -8.72 6.54
C ILE A 75 8.23 -9.87 6.53
N HIS A 76 8.58 -11.01 7.15
CA HIS A 76 7.67 -12.16 7.24
C HIS A 76 6.38 -11.81 7.98
N LYS A 77 6.49 -11.28 9.20
CA LYS A 77 5.31 -10.95 10.01
C LYS A 77 4.44 -9.88 9.38
N THR A 78 5.06 -8.94 8.68
CA THR A 78 4.36 -7.88 7.94
C THR A 78 3.63 -8.43 6.72
N ALA A 79 4.23 -9.35 5.97
CA ALA A 79 3.57 -10.00 4.85
C ALA A 79 2.38 -10.85 5.32
N VAL A 80 2.55 -11.65 6.37
CA VAL A 80 1.47 -12.44 6.97
C VAL A 80 0.30 -11.55 7.40
N SER A 81 0.57 -10.50 8.18
CA SER A 81 -0.50 -9.64 8.67
C SER A 81 -1.17 -8.84 7.55
N LEU A 82 -0.42 -8.35 6.57
CA LEU A 82 -0.99 -7.63 5.43
C LEU A 82 -1.92 -8.53 4.61
N VAL A 83 -1.50 -9.77 4.33
CA VAL A 83 -2.31 -10.73 3.58
C VAL A 83 -3.58 -11.08 4.36
N GLU A 84 -3.46 -11.39 5.65
CA GLU A 84 -4.62 -11.65 6.51
C GLU A 84 -5.64 -10.49 6.49
N LYS A 85 -5.16 -9.25 6.62
CA LYS A 85 -6.02 -8.06 6.62
C LYS A 85 -6.60 -7.70 5.26
N SER A 86 -5.91 -8.05 4.17
CA SER A 86 -6.40 -7.82 2.81
C SER A 86 -7.43 -8.87 2.41
N ASP A 87 -7.20 -10.13 2.79
CA ASP A 87 -8.10 -11.25 2.50
C ASP A 87 -9.38 -11.19 3.34
N SER A 88 -9.35 -10.59 4.54
CA SER A 88 -10.54 -10.43 5.39
C SER A 88 -11.52 -9.35 4.89
N GLY A 89 -11.10 -8.48 3.96
CA GLY A 89 -11.87 -7.31 3.52
C GLY A 89 -11.90 -6.15 4.52
N GLU A 90 -11.25 -6.29 5.67
CA GLU A 90 -11.26 -5.30 6.76
C GLU A 90 -10.63 -3.97 6.32
N LEU A 91 -9.60 -4.00 5.47
CA LEU A 91 -8.94 -2.79 4.96
C LEU A 91 -9.89 -1.92 4.12
N LEU A 92 -10.62 -2.54 3.18
CA LEU A 92 -11.62 -1.83 2.38
C LEU A 92 -12.75 -1.28 3.26
N GLU A 93 -13.29 -2.09 4.16
CA GLU A 93 -14.34 -1.68 5.10
C GLU A 93 -13.92 -0.46 5.93
N ARG A 94 -12.69 -0.48 6.47
CA ARG A 94 -12.14 0.65 7.24
C ARG A 94 -12.00 1.88 6.37
N PHE A 95 -11.51 1.75 5.14
CA PHE A 95 -11.37 2.87 4.22
C PHE A 95 -12.72 3.49 3.85
N GLU A 96 -13.75 2.66 3.62
CA GLU A 96 -15.14 3.10 3.41
C GLU A 96 -15.68 3.89 4.62
N LYS A 97 -15.41 3.41 5.85
CA LYS A 97 -15.91 4.00 7.10
C LYS A 97 -15.16 5.24 7.59
N LEU A 98 -13.99 5.58 7.03
CA LEU A 98 -13.27 6.80 7.43
C LEU A 98 -14.15 8.04 7.23
N ASN A 99 -14.36 8.80 8.31
CA ASN A 99 -15.16 10.02 8.28
C ASN A 99 -14.30 11.25 7.98
N CYS A 100 -13.62 11.24 6.84
CA CYS A 100 -12.83 12.36 6.33
C CYS A 100 -12.85 12.36 4.80
N LYS A 101 -12.33 13.43 4.19
CA LYS A 101 -12.16 13.50 2.75
C LYS A 101 -11.18 12.41 2.30
N LYS A 102 -11.54 11.62 1.29
CA LYS A 102 -10.73 10.48 0.84
C LYS A 102 -10.37 10.55 -0.63
N SER A 103 -9.21 10.03 -0.97
CA SER A 103 -8.79 9.81 -2.35
C SER A 103 -7.97 8.54 -2.51
N TYR A 104 -7.87 8.08 -3.75
CA TYR A 104 -7.02 6.97 -4.15
C TYR A 104 -6.14 7.40 -5.33
N PHE A 105 -4.82 7.32 -5.15
CA PHE A 105 -3.79 7.60 -6.14
C PHE A 105 -3.24 6.30 -6.71
N TYR A 106 -3.08 6.26 -8.02
CA TYR A 106 -2.51 5.12 -8.74
C TYR A 106 -1.72 5.57 -9.96
N GLY A 107 -0.72 4.78 -10.36
CA GLY A 107 0.01 5.00 -11.59
C GLY A 107 -0.77 4.52 -12.81
N GLU A 108 -0.61 5.19 -13.95
CA GLU A 108 -1.20 4.79 -15.23
C GLU A 108 -0.87 3.35 -15.63
N LYS A 109 0.34 2.86 -15.32
CA LYS A 109 0.75 1.46 -15.58
C LYS A 109 -0.10 0.44 -14.79
N ASN A 110 -0.80 0.90 -13.76
CA ASN A 110 -1.62 0.09 -12.86
C ASN A 110 -3.13 0.39 -13.01
N LYS A 111 -3.55 1.03 -14.10
CA LYS A 111 -4.95 1.42 -14.36
C LYS A 111 -5.96 0.27 -14.43
N ASP A 112 -5.47 -0.97 -14.58
CA ASP A 112 -6.29 -2.17 -14.70
C ASP A 112 -6.39 -2.95 -13.37
N MET A 113 -5.91 -2.39 -12.25
CA MET A 113 -5.99 -3.04 -10.93
C MET A 113 -7.45 -3.29 -10.51
N PRO A 114 -7.81 -4.51 -10.04
CA PRO A 114 -9.17 -4.86 -9.66
C PRO A 114 -9.79 -3.94 -8.60
N VAL A 115 -8.97 -3.42 -7.68
CA VAL A 115 -9.40 -2.52 -6.61
C VAL A 115 -10.08 -1.25 -7.14
N LEU A 116 -9.68 -0.76 -8.31
CA LEU A 116 -10.25 0.48 -8.88
C LEU A 116 -11.75 0.38 -9.18
N ASN A 117 -12.26 -0.84 -9.40
CA ASN A 117 -13.68 -1.14 -9.60
C ASN A 117 -14.50 -1.13 -8.30
N LYS A 118 -13.84 -1.06 -7.13
CA LYS A 118 -14.49 -1.02 -5.80
C LYS A 118 -14.44 0.36 -5.16
N LEU A 119 -13.92 1.37 -5.88
CA LEU A 119 -13.54 2.67 -5.32
C LEU A 119 -14.39 3.83 -5.85
N ASP A 120 -15.65 3.60 -6.17
CA ASP A 120 -16.55 4.65 -6.68
C ASP A 120 -16.98 5.66 -5.60
N PHE A 121 -16.74 5.35 -4.33
CA PHE A 121 -17.01 6.23 -3.20
C PHE A 121 -15.88 7.24 -2.91
N VAL A 122 -14.77 7.22 -3.67
CA VAL A 122 -13.64 8.15 -3.49
C VAL A 122 -13.21 8.79 -4.80
N GLN A 123 -12.59 9.97 -4.72
CA GLN A 123 -11.92 10.57 -5.87
C GLN A 123 -10.67 9.76 -6.22
N LYS A 124 -10.62 9.29 -7.47
CA LYS A 124 -9.49 8.56 -8.05
C LYS A 124 -8.56 9.54 -8.79
N TYR A 125 -7.25 9.46 -8.57
CA TYR A 125 -6.22 10.24 -9.23
C TYR A 125 -5.20 9.31 -9.90
N MET A 126 -5.27 9.20 -11.22
CA MET A 126 -4.25 8.51 -12.02
C MET A 126 -3.03 9.43 -12.19
N ILE A 127 -1.81 8.93 -12.07
CA ILE A 127 -0.58 9.66 -12.38
C ILE A 127 -0.01 9.12 -13.69
N ASN A 128 0.17 9.99 -14.70
CA ASN A 128 0.63 9.56 -16.02
C ASN A 128 2.09 9.10 -15.98
N ASN A 129 2.45 8.17 -16.88
CA ASN A 129 3.80 7.64 -17.04
C ASN A 129 4.43 7.03 -15.77
N SER A 130 3.63 6.58 -14.80
CA SER A 130 4.10 5.96 -13.57
C SER A 130 3.38 4.64 -13.26
N GLY A 131 4.03 3.78 -12.46
CA GLY A 131 3.42 2.67 -11.74
C GLY A 131 3.39 2.98 -10.24
N HIS A 132 3.73 2.00 -9.41
CA HIS A 132 3.67 2.11 -7.94
C HIS A 132 4.55 3.22 -7.37
N GLY A 133 5.71 3.47 -7.98
CA GLY A 133 6.68 4.47 -7.57
C GLY A 133 6.34 5.91 -7.98
N MET A 134 5.05 6.25 -8.18
CA MET A 134 4.59 7.52 -8.76
C MET A 134 5.13 8.79 -8.08
N THR A 135 5.44 8.72 -6.79
CA THR A 135 6.08 9.80 -6.02
C THR A 135 7.50 10.12 -6.49
N THR A 136 8.15 9.19 -7.18
CA THR A 136 9.51 9.31 -7.73
C THR A 136 9.53 9.28 -9.26
N GLU A 137 8.65 8.52 -9.90
CA GLU A 137 8.58 8.41 -11.37
C GLU A 137 7.97 9.68 -12.01
N ASN A 138 6.94 10.28 -11.40
CA ASN A 138 6.35 11.54 -11.86
C ASN A 138 5.94 12.43 -10.66
N PRO A 139 6.93 12.90 -9.88
CA PRO A 139 6.68 13.68 -8.66
C PRO A 139 5.88 14.95 -8.94
N LYS A 140 6.17 15.62 -10.05
CA LYS A 140 5.52 16.90 -10.40
C LYS A 140 4.01 16.74 -10.52
N GLU A 141 3.55 15.72 -11.23
CA GLU A 141 2.11 15.47 -11.38
C GLU A 141 1.49 14.94 -10.09
N PHE A 142 2.16 14.01 -9.41
CA PHE A 142 1.71 13.46 -8.13
C PHE A 142 1.45 14.56 -7.11
N TYR A 143 2.46 15.40 -6.82
CA TYR A 143 2.33 16.45 -5.82
C TYR A 143 1.36 17.55 -6.23
N LYS A 144 1.24 17.87 -7.53
CA LYS A 144 0.21 18.79 -8.02
C LYS A 144 -1.20 18.28 -7.67
N LYS A 145 -1.50 17.03 -8.02
CA LYS A 145 -2.82 16.41 -7.75
C LYS A 145 -3.07 16.22 -6.25
N LEU A 146 -2.03 15.92 -5.46
CA LEU A 146 -2.14 15.86 -4.01
C LEU A 146 -2.50 17.22 -3.41
N VAL A 147 -1.86 18.30 -3.86
CA VAL A 147 -2.20 19.66 -3.41
C VAL A 147 -3.62 20.03 -3.83
N GLU A 148 -4.03 19.74 -5.06
CA GLU A 148 -5.42 19.96 -5.52
C GLU A 148 -6.43 19.23 -4.62
N PHE A 149 -6.14 17.99 -4.24
CA PHE A 149 -6.98 17.22 -3.32
C PHE A 149 -7.04 17.85 -1.92
N ILE A 150 -5.91 18.28 -1.36
CA ILE A 150 -5.85 18.85 -0.01
C ILE A 150 -6.46 20.26 0.03
N ALA A 151 -6.20 21.10 -0.98
CA ALA A 151 -6.57 22.52 -0.98
C ALA A 151 -8.07 22.78 -1.21
N CYS A 152 -8.79 21.87 -1.88
CA CYS A 152 -10.25 21.96 -2.07
C CYS A 152 -11.02 21.59 -0.78
N SER A 153 -10.70 22.24 0.34
CA SER A 153 -11.35 22.10 1.65
C SER A 153 -12.60 22.97 1.72
#